data_AF-A0AA44XY79-F1
#
_entry.id   AF-A0AA44XY79-F1
#
_cell.length_a   1.000
_cell.length_b   1.000
_cell.length_c   1.000
_cell.angle_alpha   90.00
_cell.angle_beta   90.00
_cell.angle_gamma   90.00
#
_symmetry.space_group_name_H-M   'P 1'
#
loop_
_entity.id
_entity.type
_entity.pdbx_description
1 polymer ?
#
loop_
_entity_poly.entity_id
_entity_poly.type
_entity_poly.pdbx_seq_one_letter_code
_entity_poly.pdbx_strand_id
1 'polypeptide(L)' 'MCRESWRKLGIAGKAPPPIRMSRTHSCYSNAEVHRWLADPLGYAAPQEQQ' A
#
# COMPACT_ATOMS: atom_id res chain seq x y z
N MET A 1 -7.22 -10.36 -6.57
CA MET A 1 -5.90 -9.95 -6.03
C MET A 1 -5.76 -10.49 -4.61
N CYS A 2 -4.61 -11.04 -4.21
CA CYS A 2 -4.43 -11.65 -2.88
C CYS A 2 -3.56 -10.77 -1.98
N ARG A 3 -3.66 -10.96 -0.65
CA ARG A 3 -2.86 -10.21 0.35
C ARG A 3 -1.36 -10.21 0.06
N GLU A 4 -0.79 -11.35 -0.32
CA GLU A 4 0.65 -11.44 -0.63
C GLU A 4 1.03 -10.70 -1.93
N SER A 5 0.13 -10.62 -2.92
CA SER A 5 0.34 -9.80 -4.12
C SER A 5 0.39 -8.31 -3.75
N TRP A 6 -0.53 -7.86 -2.91
CA TRP A 6 -0.55 -6.48 -2.40
C TRP A 6 0.72 -6.14 -1.62
N ARG A 7 1.18 -7.06 -0.75
CA ARG A 7 2.42 -6.89 0.01
C ARG A 7 3.64 -6.73 -0.90
N LYS A 8 3.76 -7.55 -1.96
CA LYS A 8 4.86 -7.43 -2.94
C LYS A 8 4.84 -6.08 -3.66
N LEU A 9 3.65 -5.58 -4.02
CA LEU A 9 3.49 -4.27 -4.63
C LEU A 9 3.87 -3.14 -3.67
N GLY A 10 3.49 -3.25 -2.39
CA GLY A 10 3.88 -2.29 -1.35
C GLY A 10 5.38 -2.23 -1.15
N ILE A 11 6.07 -3.38 -1.12
CA ILE A 11 7.55 -3.44 -1.06
C ILE A 11 8.18 -2.79 -2.29
N ALA A 12 7.56 -2.93 -3.47
CA ALA A 12 8.02 -2.29 -4.70
C ALA A 12 7.64 -0.79 -4.82
N GLY A 13 6.97 -0.21 -3.82
CA GLY A 13 6.51 1.19 -3.83
C GLY A 13 5.34 1.47 -4.79
N LYS A 14 4.73 0.42 -5.34
CA LYS A 14 3.61 0.49 -6.30
C LYS A 14 2.24 0.35 -5.63
N ALA A 15 2.21 0.23 -4.31
CA ALA A 15 0.98 0.19 -3.53
C ALA A 15 1.20 0.92 -2.19
N PRO A 16 0.10 1.35 -1.53
CA PRO A 16 0.17 2.01 -0.23
C PRO A 16 0.96 1.19 0.80
N PRO A 17 1.83 1.81 1.61
CA PRO A 17 2.58 1.12 2.64
C PRO A 17 1.65 0.58 3.74
N PRO A 18 1.99 -0.56 4.36
CA PRO A 18 1.17 -1.14 5.42
C PRO A 18 1.34 -0.39 6.74
N ILE A 19 0.24 0.05 7.33
CA ILE A 19 0.17 0.58 8.69
C ILE A 19 0.06 -0.62 9.64
N ARG A 20 1.12 -0.88 10.42
CA ARG A 20 1.20 -2.05 11.30
C ARG A 20 0.49 -1.76 12.63
N MET A 21 -0.70 -2.35 12.80
CA MET A 21 -1.39 -2.31 14.10
C MET A 21 -0.88 -3.40 15.05
N SER A 22 -0.48 -4.55 14.50
CA SER A 22 0.13 -5.65 15.27
C SER A 22 1.03 -6.50 14.38
N ARG A 23 1.65 -7.55 14.93
CA ARG A 23 2.54 -8.45 14.17
C ARG A 23 1.85 -9.07 12.96
N THR A 24 0.57 -9.42 13.07
CA THR A 24 -0.22 -10.07 12.01
C THR A 24 -1.20 -9.13 11.30
N HIS A 25 -1.55 -8.00 11.93
CA HIS A 25 -2.54 -7.08 11.41
C HIS A 25 -1.90 -5.85 10.76
N SER A 26 -2.20 -5.66 9.47
CA SER A 26 -1.78 -4.48 8.69
C SER A 26 -3.03 -3.83 8.11
N CYS A 27 -3.17 -2.53 8.35
CA CYS A 27 -4.16 -1.67 7.73
C CYS A 27 -3.51 -0.83 6.63
N TYR A 28 -4.33 -0.20 5.79
CA TYR A 28 -3.89 0.73 4.75
C TYR A 28 -4.76 1.99 4.84
N SER A 29 -4.18 3.15 4.53
CA SER A 29 -4.95 4.39 4.49
C SER A 29 -6.02 4.30 3.40
N ASN A 30 -7.27 4.59 3.75
CA ASN A 30 -8.38 4.51 2.81
C ASN A 30 -8.17 5.45 1.61
N ALA A 31 -7.70 6.67 1.86
CA ALA A 31 -7.41 7.64 0.80
C ALA A 31 -6.37 7.10 -0.20
N GLU A 32 -5.32 6.45 0.30
CA GLU A 32 -4.26 5.88 -0.55
C GLU A 32 -4.76 4.70 -1.38
N VAL A 33 -5.56 3.82 -0.78
CA VAL A 33 -6.15 2.69 -1.49
C VAL A 33 -7.06 3.19 -2.61
N HIS A 34 -7.87 4.22 -2.36
CA HIS A 34 -8.71 4.83 -3.38
C HIS A 34 -7.89 5.51 -4.49
N ARG A 35 -6.77 6.18 -4.15
CA ARG A 35 -5.84 6.74 -5.16
C ARG A 35 -5.22 5.64 -6.03
N TRP A 36 -4.82 4.53 -5.43
CA TRP A 36 -4.29 3.37 -6.16
C TRP A 36 -5.35 2.72 -7.05
N LEU A 37 -6.60 2.61 -6.57
CA LEU A 37 -7.69 2.06 -7.37
C LEU A 37 -8.07 2.95 -8.55
N ALA A 38 -7.91 4.27 -8.42
CA ALA A 38 -8.16 5.22 -9.50
C ALA A 38 -7.10 5.15 -10.61
N ASP A 39 -5.83 4.98 -10.24
CA ASP A 39 -4.73 4.83 -11.21
C ASP A 39 -3.62 3.89 -10.67
N PRO A 40 -3.72 2.57 -10.90
CA PRO A 40 -2.80 1.60 -10.29
C PRO A 40 -1.42 1.55 -10.96
N LEU A 41 -1.30 2.04 -12.20
CA LEU A 41 -0.04 2.01 -12.97
C LEU A 41 0.86 3.23 -12.69
N GLY A 42 0.26 4.39 -12.43
CA GLY A 42 0.92 5.64 -12.07
C GLY A 42 0.87 5.96 -10.58
N TYR A 43 0.25 5.12 -9.75
CA TYR A 43 0.34 5.27 -8.30
C TYR A 43 1.79 5.16 -7.82
N ALA A 44 2.27 6.24 -7.20
CA ALA A 44 3.51 6.28 -6.46
C ALA A 44 3.19 6.45 -4.97
N ALA A 45 3.68 5.54 -4.14
CA ALA A 45 3.54 5.67 -2.70
C ALA A 45 4.29 6.93 -2.21
N PRO A 46 3.70 7.75 -1.33
CA PRO A 46 4.45 8.83 -0.69
C PRO A 46 5.64 8.21 0.04
N GLN A 47 6.84 8.71 -0.27
CA GLN A 47 8.08 8.29 0.40
C GLN A 47 7.96 8.76 1.85
N GLU A 48 7.63 7.84 2.76
CA GLU A 48 7.58 8.14 4.18
C GLU A 48 9.02 8.41 4.63
N GLN A 49 9.36 9.71 4.66
CA GLN A 49 10.58 10.23 5.26
C GLN A 49 10.58 9.80 6.72
N GLN A 50 11.47 8.86 7.08
CA GLN A 50 11.89 8.63 8.45
C GLN A 50 12.84 9.74 8.88
#